data_AF-A0A9W7L8E8-F1
#
_entry.id   AF-A0A9W7L8E8-F1
#
_cell.length_a   1.000
_cell.length_b   1.000
_cell.length_c   1.000
_cell.angle_alpha   90.00
_cell.angle_beta   90.00
_cell.angle_gamma   90.00
#
_symmetry.space_group_name_H-M   'P 1'
#
loop_
_entity.id
_entity.type
_entity.pdbx_description
1 polymer ?
#
loop_
_entity_poly.entity_id
_entity_poly.type
_entity_poly.pdbx_seq_one_letter_code
_entity_poly.pdbx_strand_id
1 'polypeptide(L)'
;MNWSAQKVYSHVFESMNEARGSSCEGGKFELLENDYVLSLAGEPNLLKFGGNAQAITSMGFLHHTSFLYDWDDTNMSHLTVPEKRPDYRGDRGHGRFLVKMKEVWGKGCDELFYDALEERVGGAFDVEEKMGYDDVMQAVFEGTGGQKGWEDWCGGKPGSWGRLGARTRWVEDERRK
;
A
#
# COMPACT_ATOMS: atom_id res chain seq x y z
N MET A 1 -4.44 6.09 21.56
CA MET A 1 -3.54 6.81 20.62
C MET A 1 -4.37 7.69 19.69
N ASN A 2 -3.94 8.91 19.36
CA ASN A 2 -4.57 9.69 18.27
C ASN A 2 -4.01 9.22 16.93
N TRP A 3 -4.88 8.74 16.03
CA TRP A 3 -4.48 8.18 14.73
C TRP A 3 -3.79 9.22 13.84
N SER A 4 -2.70 8.80 13.20
CA SER A 4 -2.12 9.45 12.02
C SER A 4 -1.19 8.45 11.35
N ALA A 5 -1.16 8.43 10.01
CA ALA A 5 -0.23 7.59 9.26
C ALA A 5 1.22 7.79 9.71
N GLN A 6 1.64 9.04 9.95
CA GLN A 6 2.99 9.35 10.43
C GLN A 6 3.34 8.58 11.71
N LYS A 7 2.49 8.66 12.75
CA LYS A 7 2.74 8.01 14.05
C LYS A 7 2.59 6.50 14.06
N VAL A 8 1.96 5.91 13.06
CA VAL A 8 1.87 4.44 12.97
C VAL A 8 3.06 3.94 12.20
N TYR A 9 3.22 4.42 10.97
CA TYR A 9 4.23 3.90 10.07
C TYR A 9 5.66 4.31 10.43
N SER A 10 5.90 5.44 11.11
CA SER A 10 7.26 5.77 11.56
C SER A 10 7.83 4.66 12.44
N HIS A 11 7.05 4.19 13.42
CA HIS A 11 7.49 3.11 14.31
C HIS A 11 7.62 1.78 13.58
N VAL A 12 6.72 1.47 12.65
CA VAL A 12 6.82 0.23 11.84
C VAL A 12 8.14 0.21 11.09
N PHE A 13 8.49 1.30 10.38
CA PHE A 13 9.73 1.34 9.59
C PHE A 13 10.98 1.51 10.45
N GLU A 14 10.89 2.12 11.64
CA GLU A 14 11.96 2.09 12.65
C GLU A 14 12.23 0.65 13.12
N SER A 15 11.20 -0.11 13.51
CA SER A 15 11.33 -1.52 13.90
C SER A 15 11.90 -2.38 12.75
N MET A 16 11.47 -2.13 11.51
CA MET A 16 12.06 -2.82 10.34
C MET A 16 13.55 -2.49 10.16
N ASN A 17 13.96 -1.24 10.39
CA ASN A 17 15.37 -0.85 10.33
C ASN A 17 16.20 -1.55 11.43
N GLU A 18 15.66 -1.63 12.65
CA GLU A 18 16.30 -2.30 13.79
C GLU A 18 16.44 -3.81 13.55
N ALA A 19 15.40 -4.47 13.04
CA ALA A 19 15.37 -5.91 12.81
C ALA A 19 16.45 -6.41 11.82
N ARG A 20 16.91 -5.54 10.90
CA ARG A 20 17.96 -5.92 9.94
C ARG A 20 19.38 -5.60 10.40
N GLY A 21 19.52 -4.84 11.49
CA GLY A 21 20.81 -4.48 12.08
C GLY A 21 21.65 -3.51 11.23
N SER A 22 22.86 -3.23 11.70
CA SER A 22 23.74 -2.15 11.18
C SER A 22 24.32 -2.39 9.77
N SER A 23 24.03 -3.51 9.13
CA SER A 23 24.63 -3.92 7.85
C SER A 23 23.86 -3.43 6.61
N CYS A 24 22.61 -3.00 6.79
CA CYS A 24 21.84 -2.31 5.76
C CYS A 24 21.39 -0.96 6.30
N GLU A 25 21.80 0.12 5.64
CA GLU A 25 21.25 1.44 5.90
C GLU A 25 19.80 1.44 5.43
N GLY A 26 18.87 1.17 6.36
CA GLY A 26 17.43 1.26 6.11
C GLY A 26 16.99 2.68 5.74
N GLY A 27 15.70 2.85 5.49
CA GLY A 27 15.14 4.14 5.11
C GLY A 27 14.49 4.88 6.27
N LYS A 28 14.71 6.20 6.37
CA LYS A 28 13.94 7.05 7.29
C LYS A 28 12.59 7.40 6.65
N PHE A 29 11.51 6.96 7.29
CA PHE A 29 10.14 7.21 6.84
C PHE A 29 9.67 8.65 7.10
N GLU A 30 9.03 9.25 6.09
CA GLU A 30 8.33 10.53 6.19
C GLU A 30 7.00 10.51 5.42
N LEU A 31 5.98 11.19 5.96
CA LEU A 31 4.72 11.48 5.28
C LEU A 31 4.78 12.85 4.62
N LEU A 32 4.69 12.88 3.29
CA LEU A 32 4.63 14.11 2.51
C LEU A 32 3.32 14.16 1.74
N GLU A 33 2.44 15.08 2.11
CA GLU A 33 1.06 15.13 1.60
C GLU A 33 0.35 13.78 1.81
N ASN A 34 0.12 13.03 0.73
CA ASN A 34 -0.48 11.70 0.74
C ASN A 34 0.55 10.58 0.45
N ASP A 35 1.81 10.93 0.30
CA ASP A 35 2.87 10.01 -0.11
C ASP A 35 3.72 9.57 1.07
N TYR A 36 4.09 8.29 1.04
CA TYR A 36 5.05 7.71 1.96
C TYR A 36 6.39 7.71 1.27
N VAL A 37 7.35 8.41 1.86
CA VAL A 37 8.67 8.58 1.29
C VAL A 37 9.77 8.13 2.24
N LEU A 38 10.91 7.80 1.66
CA LEU A 38 12.13 7.46 2.37
C LEU A 38 13.22 8.48 2.05
N SER A 39 13.93 8.87 3.10
CA SER A 39 15.29 9.39 2.98
C SER A 39 16.25 8.21 3.14
N LEU A 40 17.07 7.95 2.12
CA LEU A 40 18.11 6.93 2.14
C LEU A 40 19.48 7.60 2.23
N ALA A 41 20.42 6.95 2.90
CA ALA A 41 21.81 7.41 2.93
C ALA A 41 22.42 7.38 1.52
N GLY A 42 23.12 8.45 1.14
CA GLY A 42 23.72 8.57 -0.19
C GLY A 42 22.75 8.93 -1.32
N GLU A 43 21.43 8.93 -1.08
CA GLU A 43 20.44 9.44 -2.04
C GLU A 43 20.04 10.87 -1.66
N PRO A 44 20.29 11.86 -2.54
CA PRO A 44 19.95 13.25 -2.25
C PRO A 44 18.45 13.55 -2.32
N ASN A 45 17.64 12.71 -2.96
CA ASN A 45 16.22 12.95 -3.15
C ASN A 45 15.34 12.01 -2.31
N LEU A 46 14.19 12.51 -1.87
CA LEU A 46 13.16 11.66 -1.26
C LEU A 46 12.60 10.68 -2.31
N LEU A 47 12.50 9.40 -1.92
CA LEU A 47 11.98 8.32 -2.76
C LEU A 47 10.63 7.86 -2.23
N LYS A 48 9.61 7.89 -3.08
CA LYS A 48 8.27 7.42 -2.75
C LYS A 48 8.22 5.89 -2.80
N PHE A 49 7.64 5.28 -1.79
CA PHE A 49 7.48 3.83 -1.72
C PHE A 49 6.07 3.41 -1.33
N GLY A 50 5.18 4.37 -1.10
CA GLY A 50 3.77 4.13 -0.84
C GLY A 50 2.97 5.41 -0.93
N GLY A 51 1.67 5.28 -0.71
CA GLY A 51 0.78 6.42 -0.63
C GLY A 51 -0.55 6.04 -0.01
N ASN A 52 -1.33 7.05 0.34
CA ASN A 52 -2.60 6.88 1.00
C ASN A 52 -3.70 7.73 0.39
N ALA A 53 -4.94 7.31 0.66
CA ALA A 53 -6.16 8.05 0.39
C ALA A 53 -7.07 7.93 1.60
N GLN A 54 -7.76 9.01 1.94
CA GLN A 54 -8.65 9.06 3.08
C GLN A 54 -10.06 9.46 2.68
N ALA A 55 -11.04 8.79 3.27
CA ALA A 55 -12.44 9.20 3.22
C ALA A 55 -12.93 9.42 4.66
N ILE A 56 -13.56 10.55 4.92
CA ILE A 56 -14.09 10.92 6.24
C ILE A 56 -15.60 11.08 6.13
N THR A 57 -16.33 10.43 7.03
CA THR A 57 -17.78 10.47 7.15
C THR A 57 -18.17 10.91 8.55
N SER A 58 -19.46 11.15 8.79
CA SER A 58 -19.96 11.44 10.14
C SER A 58 -19.79 10.27 11.13
N MET A 59 -19.62 9.05 10.64
CA MET A 59 -19.51 7.84 11.47
C MET A 59 -18.07 7.34 11.65
N GLY A 60 -17.10 7.94 10.97
CA GLY A 60 -15.71 7.50 11.03
C GLY A 60 -14.93 7.86 9.78
N PHE A 61 -13.73 7.31 9.67
CA PHE A 61 -12.86 7.50 8.52
C PHE A 61 -12.29 6.18 8.03
N LEU A 62 -12.02 6.11 6.73
CA LEU A 62 -11.28 5.05 6.08
C LEU A 62 -9.93 5.61 5.67
N HIS A 63 -8.86 4.92 6.03
CA HIS A 63 -7.51 5.20 5.57
C HIS A 63 -7.04 4.03 4.71
N HIS A 64 -6.99 4.24 3.41
CA HIS A 64 -6.53 3.25 2.44
C HIS A 64 -5.07 3.55 2.10
N THR A 65 -4.23 2.52 2.11
CA THR A 65 -2.80 2.64 1.85
C THR A 65 -2.36 1.60 0.84
N SER A 66 -1.38 1.95 0.01
CA SER A 66 -0.65 1.00 -0.82
C SER A 66 0.86 1.17 -0.65
N PHE A 67 1.58 0.05 -0.60
CA PHE A 67 3.04 0.02 -0.55
C PHE A 67 3.60 -0.65 -1.82
N LEU A 68 4.74 -0.15 -2.27
CA LEU A 68 5.42 -0.61 -3.45
C LEU A 68 6.46 -1.68 -3.07
N TYR A 69 6.01 -2.93 -2.98
CA TYR A 69 6.83 -4.03 -2.48
C TYR A 69 7.97 -4.43 -3.44
N ASP A 70 7.63 -5.03 -4.57
CA ASP A 70 8.57 -5.56 -5.57
C ASP A 70 7.91 -5.59 -6.96
N TRP A 71 7.72 -4.40 -7.55
CA TRP A 71 7.06 -4.29 -8.85
C TRP A 71 7.97 -4.75 -10.00
N ASP A 72 7.32 -5.07 -11.13
CA ASP A 72 8.00 -5.34 -12.40
C ASP A 72 8.21 -4.03 -13.18
N ASP A 73 9.45 -3.74 -13.57
CA ASP A 73 9.81 -2.49 -14.24
C ASP A 73 9.17 -2.35 -15.63
N THR A 74 8.90 -3.48 -16.30
CA THR A 74 8.14 -3.52 -17.56
C THR A 74 6.73 -3.00 -17.35
N ASN A 75 6.06 -3.46 -16.30
CA ASN A 75 4.70 -3.00 -15.99
C ASN A 75 4.67 -1.53 -15.57
N MET A 76 5.69 -1.07 -14.83
CA MET A 76 5.81 0.33 -14.44
C MET A 76 6.01 1.27 -15.63
N SER A 77 6.59 0.79 -16.72
CA SER A 77 6.77 1.58 -17.94
C SER A 77 5.44 1.98 -18.60
N HIS A 78 4.34 1.31 -18.28
CA HIS A 78 3.01 1.66 -18.79
C HIS A 78 2.40 2.89 -18.11
N LEU A 79 2.91 3.30 -16.94
CA LEU A 79 2.39 4.47 -16.23
C LEU A 79 2.98 5.75 -16.81
N THR A 80 2.13 6.71 -17.15
CA THR A 80 2.56 8.05 -17.53
C THR A 80 2.98 8.87 -16.31
N VAL A 81 3.83 9.89 -16.51
CA VAL A 81 4.04 10.93 -15.50
C VAL A 81 2.80 11.82 -15.50
N PRO A 82 2.08 11.97 -14.37
CA PRO A 82 0.89 12.82 -14.30
C PRO A 82 1.27 14.29 -14.39
N GLU A 83 0.41 15.09 -15.01
CA GLU A 83 0.55 16.54 -15.12
C GLU A 83 0.51 17.22 -13.73
N LYS A 84 -0.43 16.79 -12.88
CA LYS A 84 -0.47 17.18 -11.47
C LYS A 84 0.40 16.24 -10.65
N ARG A 85 1.44 16.79 -10.03
CA ARG A 85 2.42 16.07 -9.21
C ARG A 85 2.90 16.95 -8.06
N PRO A 86 3.34 16.35 -6.93
CA PRO A 86 3.87 17.13 -5.82
C PRO A 86 5.22 17.76 -6.20
N ASP A 87 5.51 18.94 -5.65
CA ASP A 87 6.67 19.75 -6.05
C ASP A 87 8.00 19.00 -5.88
N TYR A 88 8.13 18.21 -4.81
CA TYR A 88 9.35 17.44 -4.53
C TYR A 88 9.61 16.29 -5.52
N ARG A 89 8.62 15.90 -6.34
CA ARG A 89 8.85 14.99 -7.46
C ARG A 89 9.68 15.66 -8.55
N GLY A 90 9.42 16.94 -8.83
CA GLY A 90 9.96 17.64 -9.99
C GLY A 90 9.69 16.88 -11.28
N ASP A 91 10.68 16.85 -12.19
CA ASP A 91 10.64 16.12 -13.46
C ASP A 91 11.11 14.66 -13.39
N ARG A 92 11.23 14.10 -12.17
CA ARG A 92 11.70 12.73 -12.00
C ARG A 92 10.69 11.73 -12.57
N GLY A 93 11.17 10.91 -13.52
CA GLY A 93 10.49 9.70 -13.98
C GLY A 93 10.43 8.65 -12.87
N HIS A 94 9.60 7.61 -13.06
CA HIS A 94 9.30 6.62 -12.02
C HIS A 94 10.55 5.98 -11.40
N GLY A 95 11.52 5.55 -12.22
CA GLY A 95 12.75 4.90 -11.73
C GLY A 95 13.71 5.81 -10.94
N ARG A 96 13.47 7.12 -10.88
CA ARG A 96 14.22 8.08 -10.02
C ARG A 96 13.38 8.65 -8.87
N PHE A 97 12.10 8.31 -8.85
CA PHE A 97 11.13 8.86 -7.89
C PHE A 97 10.59 7.79 -6.95
N LEU A 98 10.44 6.55 -7.43
CA LEU A 98 9.92 5.44 -6.67
C LEU A 98 11.05 4.54 -6.17
N VAL A 99 10.84 3.85 -5.06
CA VAL A 99 11.74 2.79 -4.54
C VAL A 99 10.96 1.57 -4.08
N LYS A 100 11.49 0.37 -4.36
CA LYS A 100 10.90 -0.90 -3.92
C LYS A 100 11.22 -1.12 -2.44
N MET A 101 10.25 -1.54 -1.64
CA MET A 101 10.54 -1.97 -0.27
C MET A 101 11.60 -3.07 -0.24
N LYS A 102 11.55 -3.99 -1.20
CA LYS A 102 12.53 -5.08 -1.33
C LYS A 102 13.95 -4.60 -1.63
N GLU A 103 14.13 -3.44 -2.25
CA GLU A 103 15.48 -2.88 -2.47
C GLU A 103 16.07 -2.30 -1.18
N VAL A 104 15.22 -1.79 -0.28
CA VAL A 104 15.64 -1.18 0.99
C VAL A 104 15.78 -2.23 2.09
N TRP A 105 14.76 -3.07 2.26
CA TRP A 105 14.67 -4.08 3.32
C TRP A 105 14.76 -5.51 2.79
N GLY A 106 15.27 -5.74 1.58
CA GLY A 106 15.62 -7.06 1.06
C GLY A 106 14.47 -8.08 0.99
N LYS A 107 14.85 -9.35 0.77
CA LYS A 107 13.91 -10.48 0.76
C LYS A 107 13.26 -10.65 2.15
N GLY A 108 11.95 -10.93 2.18
CA GLY A 108 11.18 -11.12 3.41
C GLY A 108 10.75 -9.81 4.09
N CYS A 109 10.90 -8.66 3.43
CA CYS A 109 10.47 -7.39 4.03
C CYS A 109 8.96 -7.23 4.16
N ASP A 110 8.17 -8.05 3.47
CA ASP A 110 6.72 -8.14 3.59
C ASP A 110 6.36 -8.77 4.93
N GLU A 111 6.94 -9.94 5.25
CA GLU A 111 6.77 -10.58 6.55
C GLU A 111 7.21 -9.64 7.68
N LEU A 112 8.41 -9.06 7.56
CA LEU A 112 8.92 -8.08 8.54
C LEU A 112 7.99 -6.86 8.69
N PHE A 113 7.40 -6.39 7.59
CA PHE A 113 6.46 -5.28 7.62
C PHE A 113 5.16 -5.66 8.34
N TYR A 114 4.62 -6.84 8.06
CA TYR A 114 3.40 -7.32 8.70
C TYR A 114 3.60 -7.54 10.20
N ASP A 115 4.71 -8.18 10.61
CA ASP A 115 5.04 -8.40 12.02
C ASP A 115 5.15 -7.06 12.78
N ALA A 116 5.91 -6.11 12.21
CA ALA A 116 6.09 -4.79 12.82
C ALA A 116 4.79 -3.97 12.85
N LEU A 117 3.95 -4.11 11.82
CA LEU A 117 2.63 -3.47 11.79
C LEU A 117 1.74 -4.06 12.88
N GLU A 118 1.60 -5.38 12.94
CA GLU A 118 0.76 -6.07 13.93
C GLU A 118 1.18 -5.72 15.36
N GLU A 119 2.48 -5.75 15.66
CA GLU A 119 3.01 -5.32 16.95
C GLU A 119 2.62 -3.86 17.26
N ARG A 120 2.79 -2.96 16.28
CA ARG A 120 2.48 -1.54 16.46
C ARG A 120 0.99 -1.31 16.68
N VAL A 121 0.12 -1.98 15.92
CA VAL A 121 -1.33 -1.82 16.05
C VAL A 121 -1.81 -2.46 17.35
N GLY A 122 -1.33 -3.66 17.69
CA GLY A 122 -1.67 -4.36 18.93
C GLY A 122 -1.20 -3.65 20.20
N GLY A 123 -0.10 -2.89 20.13
CA GLY A 123 0.33 -2.02 21.22
C GLY A 123 -0.51 -0.73 21.38
N ALA A 124 -1.28 -0.35 20.36
CA ALA A 124 -2.03 0.91 20.32
C ALA A 124 -3.55 0.74 20.38
N PHE A 125 -4.06 -0.43 20.00
CA PHE A 125 -5.47 -0.78 19.85
C PHE A 125 -5.70 -2.21 20.34
N ASP A 126 -6.95 -2.50 20.71
CA ASP A 126 -7.39 -3.88 20.90
C ASP A 126 -7.65 -4.49 19.52
N VAL A 127 -6.79 -5.44 19.13
CA VAL A 127 -6.80 -6.02 17.78
C VAL A 127 -7.44 -7.41 17.85
N GLU A 128 -8.48 -7.60 17.04
CA GLU A 128 -9.18 -8.88 16.90
C GLU A 128 -9.12 -9.31 15.43
N GLU A 129 -8.56 -10.50 15.18
CA GLU A 129 -8.64 -11.12 13.87
C GLU A 129 -10.04 -11.69 13.66
N LYS A 130 -10.82 -11.06 12.77
CA LYS A 130 -12.22 -11.47 12.52
C LYS A 130 -12.42 -12.40 11.33
N MET A 131 -11.55 -12.31 10.33
CA MET A 131 -11.67 -13.06 9.08
C MET A 131 -10.28 -13.28 8.50
N GLY A 132 -9.97 -14.53 8.17
CA GLY A 132 -8.79 -14.88 7.41
C GLY A 132 -8.95 -14.57 5.92
N TYR A 133 -7.86 -14.77 5.17
CA TYR A 133 -7.87 -14.60 3.71
C TYR A 133 -8.96 -15.45 3.05
N ASP A 134 -9.09 -16.71 3.47
CA ASP A 134 -10.08 -17.63 2.90
C ASP A 134 -11.51 -17.17 3.16
N ASP A 135 -11.80 -16.66 4.36
CA ASP A 135 -13.12 -16.11 4.72
C ASP A 135 -13.45 -14.88 3.85
N VAL A 136 -12.47 -13.99 3.65
CA VAL A 136 -12.63 -12.81 2.79
C VAL A 136 -12.86 -13.22 1.34
N MET A 137 -12.06 -14.16 0.82
CA MET A 137 -12.21 -14.64 -0.55
C MET A 137 -13.55 -15.32 -0.76
N GLN A 138 -14.03 -16.09 0.23
CA GLN A 138 -15.35 -16.67 0.20
C GLN A 138 -16.43 -15.58 0.19
N ALA A 139 -16.35 -14.58 1.07
CA ALA A 139 -17.32 -13.50 1.13
C ALA A 139 -17.38 -12.68 -0.17
N VAL A 140 -16.23 -12.42 -0.81
CA VAL A 140 -16.18 -11.74 -2.12
C VAL A 140 -16.74 -12.63 -3.22
N PHE A 141 -16.40 -13.92 -3.22
CA PHE A 141 -16.92 -14.88 -4.19
C PHE A 141 -18.45 -14.99 -4.10
N GLU A 142 -19.00 -15.10 -2.90
CA GLU A 142 -20.44 -15.12 -2.66
C GLU A 142 -21.08 -13.78 -3.04
N GLY A 143 -20.48 -12.66 -2.64
CA GLY A 143 -20.96 -11.31 -2.96
C GLY A 143 -20.93 -10.94 -4.44
N THR A 144 -20.08 -11.60 -5.23
CA THR A 144 -20.06 -11.46 -6.69
C THR A 144 -21.08 -12.34 -7.40
N GLY A 145 -21.85 -13.18 -6.69
CA GLY A 145 -22.84 -14.09 -7.29
C GLY A 145 -22.29 -15.49 -7.58
N GLY A 146 -21.29 -15.93 -6.82
CA GLY A 146 -20.61 -17.20 -7.00
C GLY A 146 -19.79 -17.25 -8.28
N GLN A 147 -19.57 -18.46 -8.79
CA GLN A 147 -18.59 -18.68 -9.86
C GLN A 147 -18.84 -17.87 -11.13
N LYS A 148 -20.10 -17.80 -11.57
CA LYS A 148 -20.47 -17.08 -12.78
C LYS A 148 -20.26 -15.58 -12.64
N GLY A 149 -20.66 -15.00 -11.51
CA GLY A 149 -20.51 -13.58 -11.29
C GLY A 149 -19.07 -13.17 -10.94
N TRP A 150 -18.29 -14.06 -10.32
CA TRP A 150 -16.84 -13.91 -10.19
C TRP A 150 -16.13 -13.93 -11.55
N GLU A 151 -16.49 -14.87 -12.44
CA GLU A 151 -15.97 -14.93 -13.81
C GLU A 151 -16.32 -13.67 -14.59
N ASP A 152 -17.56 -13.19 -14.52
CA ASP A 152 -18.00 -11.94 -15.16
C ASP A 152 -17.27 -10.71 -14.59
N TRP A 153 -17.08 -10.64 -13.27
CA TRP A 153 -16.32 -9.57 -12.61
C TRP A 153 -14.84 -9.57 -13.02
N CYS A 154 -14.25 -10.76 -13.17
CA CYS A 154 -12.88 -10.96 -13.67
C CYS A 154 -12.76 -10.76 -15.20
N GLY A 155 -13.84 -10.43 -15.90
CA GLY A 155 -13.81 -10.21 -17.36
C GLY A 155 -13.84 -11.48 -18.21
N GLY A 156 -14.40 -12.57 -17.70
CA GLY A 156 -14.80 -13.76 -18.47
C GLY A 156 -13.68 -14.72 -18.86
N LYS A 157 -12.52 -14.69 -18.19
CA LYS A 157 -11.44 -15.67 -18.41
C LYS A 157 -11.08 -16.40 -17.11
N PRO A 158 -11.50 -17.68 -16.95
CA PRO A 158 -11.02 -18.50 -15.85
C PRO A 158 -9.53 -18.80 -16.06
N GLY A 159 -8.70 -18.46 -15.07
CA GLY A 159 -7.38 -19.11 -14.91
C GLY A 159 -6.11 -18.37 -15.34
N SER A 160 -6.09 -17.05 -15.55
CA SER A 160 -4.82 -16.34 -15.87
C SER A 160 -4.46 -15.15 -14.98
N TRP A 161 -4.71 -15.25 -13.66
CA TRP A 161 -4.38 -14.17 -12.73
C TRP A 161 -3.34 -14.61 -11.70
N GLY A 162 -2.12 -14.85 -12.17
CA GLY A 162 -0.94 -14.50 -11.38
C GLY A 162 -0.60 -13.06 -11.74
N ARG A 163 -0.98 -12.09 -10.89
CA ARG A 163 -0.88 -10.62 -11.09
C ARG A 163 -1.82 -10.03 -12.13
N LEU A 164 -2.83 -9.30 -11.66
CA LEU A 164 -3.21 -7.95 -12.14
C LEU A 164 -4.36 -7.44 -11.26
N GLY A 165 -4.32 -6.14 -10.96
CA GLY A 165 -5.11 -5.51 -9.89
C GLY A 165 -6.61 -5.46 -10.14
N ALA A 166 -7.36 -5.54 -9.04
CA ALA A 166 -8.80 -5.38 -9.01
C ALA A 166 -9.22 -4.00 -9.56
N ARG A 167 -10.13 -3.99 -10.53
CA ARG A 167 -10.87 -2.79 -10.95
C ARG A 167 -12.13 -2.69 -10.10
N THR A 168 -12.16 -1.79 -9.13
CA THR A 168 -13.41 -1.31 -8.54
C THR A 168 -13.92 -0.13 -9.37
N ARG A 169 -15.08 -0.31 -10.03
CA ARG A 169 -15.86 0.79 -10.61
C ARG A 169 -16.86 1.25 -9.56
N TRP A 170 -16.68 2.46 -9.03
CA TRP A 170 -17.71 3.14 -8.26
C TRP A 170 -18.85 3.52 -9.21
N VAL A 171 -20.05 2.97 -8.99
CA VAL A 171 -21.28 3.48 -9.60
C VAL A 171 -21.91 4.38 -8.56
N GLU A 172 -21.91 5.68 -8.83
CA GLU A 172 -22.64 6.67 -8.05
C GLU A 172 -24.14 6.44 -8.27
N ASP A 173 -24.87 6.01 -7.24
CA ASP A 173 -26.33 5.83 -7.31
C ASP A 173 -26.99 7.21 -7.38
N GLU A 174 -27.46 7.61 -8.57
CA GLU A 174 -28.23 8.82 -8.84
C GLU A 174 -29.66 8.77 -8.25
N ARG A 175 -29.81 8.29 -7.01
CA ARG A 175 -31.06 8.38 -6.25
C ARG A 175 -30.90 9.26 -5.03
N ARG A 176 -30.64 10.54 -5.31
CA ARG A 176 -31.10 11.66 -4.48
C ARG A 176 -31.89 12.64 -5.36
N LYS A 177 -33.21 12.53 -5.29
CA LYS A 177 -34.14 13.64 -5.43
C LYS A 177 -35.02 13.64 -4.19
#